data_AF-A0A6G2DEE5-F1
#
_entry.id   AF-A0A6G2DEE5-F1
#
_cell.length_a   1.000
_cell.length_b   1.000
_cell.length_c   1.000
_cell.angle_alpha   90.00
_cell.angle_beta   90.00
_cell.angle_gamma   90.00
#
_symmetry.space_group_name_H-M   'P 1'
#
loop_
_entity.id
_entity.type
_entity.pdbx_description
1 polymer ?
#
loop_
_entity_poly.entity_id
_entity_poly.type
_entity_poly.pdbx_seq_one_letter_code
_entity_poly.pdbx_strand_id
1 'polypeptide(L)'
;IFFKQLLITSFDELLAKAMGMPVNFYHYLLMVLLTLVSVTAMQSVGTILIVAMLITPAATAYLYANSLKSMIFLSSTFGATASVLGLFIGYSFNVAAGSSIVLTAASFFLISFFIAPKQRYLKLKNKHLLK
;
A
#
# COMPACT_ATOMS: atom_id res chain seq x y z
N ILE A 1 -12.82 4.06 12.44
CA ILE A 1 -14.27 4.30 12.60
C ILE A 1 -15.07 3.99 11.31
N PHE A 2 -14.55 4.22 10.09
CA PHE A 2 -15.21 3.86 8.82
C PHE A 2 -14.83 2.49 8.20
N PHE A 3 -14.21 1.60 8.98
CA PHE A 3 -13.55 0.41 8.45
C PHE A 3 -14.51 -0.60 7.81
N LYS A 4 -15.76 -0.68 8.30
CA LYS A 4 -16.75 -1.64 7.81
C LYS A 4 -17.33 -1.20 6.47
N GLN A 5 -17.66 0.09 6.32
CA GLN A 5 -18.21 0.63 5.07
C GLN A 5 -17.15 0.61 3.96
N LEU A 6 -15.92 1.05 4.24
CA LEU A 6 -14.82 1.06 3.27
C LEU A 6 -14.47 -0.33 2.74
N LEU A 7 -14.55 -1.35 3.62
CA LEU A 7 -14.27 -2.74 3.24
C LEU A 7 -15.37 -3.27 2.32
N ILE A 8 -16.64 -3.11 2.69
CA ILE A 8 -17.74 -3.64 1.88
C ILE A 8 -17.80 -2.94 0.51
N THR A 9 -17.57 -1.63 0.43
CA THR A 9 -17.54 -0.93 -0.86
C THR A 9 -16.32 -1.25 -1.72
N SER A 10 -15.15 -1.57 -1.13
CA SER A 10 -13.93 -1.86 -1.91
C SER A 10 -13.84 -3.30 -2.41
N PHE A 11 -14.51 -4.25 -1.74
CA PHE A 11 -14.50 -5.66 -2.12
C PHE A 11 -15.71 -6.07 -2.98
N ASP A 12 -16.89 -5.46 -2.77
CA ASP A 12 -18.10 -5.80 -3.52
C ASP A 12 -19.10 -4.63 -3.55
N GLU A 13 -18.96 -3.76 -4.56
CA GLU A 13 -19.85 -2.61 -4.78
C GLU A 13 -21.31 -3.02 -5.03
N LEU A 14 -21.54 -4.20 -5.61
CA LEU A 14 -22.88 -4.74 -5.90
C LEU A 14 -23.57 -5.21 -4.63
N LEU A 15 -22.87 -5.95 -3.78
CA LEU A 15 -23.37 -6.34 -2.46
C LEU A 15 -23.61 -5.11 -1.56
N ALA A 16 -22.73 -4.11 -1.62
CA ALA A 16 -22.88 -2.87 -0.88
C ALA A 16 -24.15 -2.08 -1.29
N LYS A 17 -24.46 -2.03 -2.60
CA LYS A 17 -25.71 -1.45 -3.12
C LYS A 17 -26.93 -2.24 -2.67
N ALA A 18 -26.87 -3.57 -2.70
CA ALA A 18 -27.96 -4.43 -2.25
C ALA A 18 -28.26 -4.30 -0.75
N MET A 19 -27.24 -4.00 0.07
CA MET A 19 -27.39 -3.71 1.51
C MET A 19 -27.88 -2.28 1.81
N GLY A 20 -28.20 -1.47 0.80
CA GLY A 20 -28.72 -0.10 0.97
C GLY A 20 -27.67 0.92 1.39
N MET A 21 -26.36 0.62 1.25
CA MET A 21 -25.31 1.62 1.53
C MET A 21 -25.15 2.60 0.36
N PRO A 22 -24.90 3.90 0.64
CA PRO A 22 -24.61 4.89 -0.38
C PRO A 22 -23.19 4.72 -0.94
N VAL A 23 -22.97 3.71 -1.79
CA VAL A 23 -21.66 3.36 -2.37
C VAL A 23 -21.01 4.56 -3.08
N ASN A 24 -21.81 5.32 -3.84
CA ASN A 24 -21.33 6.51 -4.55
C ASN A 24 -20.72 7.55 -3.59
N PHE A 25 -21.28 7.74 -2.40
CA PHE A 25 -20.74 8.68 -1.42
C PHE A 25 -19.34 8.26 -0.96
N TYR A 26 -19.14 6.98 -0.62
CA TYR A 26 -17.83 6.47 -0.21
C TYR A 26 -16.82 6.45 -1.36
N HIS A 27 -17.26 6.16 -2.58
CA HIS A 27 -16.40 6.21 -3.77
C HIS A 27 -15.86 7.63 -4.02
N TYR A 28 -16.74 8.64 -4.05
CA TYR A 28 -16.32 10.03 -4.22
C TYR A 28 -15.52 10.55 -3.01
N LEU A 29 -15.88 10.15 -1.79
CA LEU A 29 -15.09 10.48 -0.59
C LEU A 29 -13.66 9.96 -0.72
N LEU A 30 -13.48 8.70 -1.12
CA LEU A 30 -12.17 8.10 -1.34
C LEU A 30 -11.40 8.79 -2.47
N MET A 31 -12.05 9.10 -3.59
CA MET A 31 -11.43 9.85 -4.68
C MET A 31 -10.96 11.25 -4.25
N VAL A 32 -11.79 11.98 -3.49
CA VAL A 32 -11.43 13.32 -3.00
C VAL A 32 -10.27 13.23 -2.00
N LEU A 33 -10.32 12.29 -1.05
CA LEU A 33 -9.23 12.09 -0.10
C LEU A 33 -7.91 11.71 -0.81
N LEU A 34 -7.97 10.76 -1.75
CA LEU A 34 -6.81 10.31 -2.50
C LEU A 34 -6.20 11.44 -3.34
N THR A 35 -7.04 12.21 -4.05
CA THR A 35 -6.57 13.33 -4.87
C THR A 35 -5.99 14.45 -4.01
N LEU A 36 -6.63 14.80 -2.89
CA LEU A 36 -6.12 15.80 -1.95
C LEU A 36 -4.74 15.40 -1.41
N VAL A 37 -4.59 14.15 -0.97
CA VAL A 37 -3.30 13.61 -0.49
C VAL A 37 -2.26 13.59 -1.61
N SER A 38 -2.62 13.14 -2.82
CA SER A 38 -1.69 13.05 -3.94
C SER A 38 -1.19 14.43 -4.38
N VAL A 39 -2.09 15.41 -4.54
CA VAL A 39 -1.75 16.75 -5.02
C VAL A 39 -0.88 17.48 -4.01
N THR A 40 -1.23 17.42 -2.72
CA THR A 40 -0.44 18.07 -1.65
C THR A 40 0.96 17.45 -1.52
N ALA A 41 1.07 16.12 -1.64
CA ALA A 41 2.36 15.47 -1.63
C ALA A 41 3.18 15.81 -2.89
N MET A 42 2.54 15.91 -4.06
CA MET A 42 3.19 16.16 -5.37
C MET A 42 3.98 17.44 -5.38
N GLN A 43 3.44 18.46 -4.73
CA GLN A 43 4.10 19.75 -4.61
C GLN A 43 5.34 19.71 -3.69
N SER A 44 5.36 18.82 -2.69
CA SER A 44 6.48 18.72 -1.74
C SER A 44 7.67 17.94 -2.28
N VAL A 45 7.44 16.80 -2.95
CA VAL A 45 8.53 15.86 -3.25
C VAL A 45 8.57 15.34 -4.69
N GLY A 46 7.58 15.69 -5.51
CA GLY A 46 7.50 15.26 -6.90
C GLY A 46 6.67 13.98 -7.12
N THR A 47 6.14 13.86 -8.34
CA THR A 47 5.18 12.81 -8.74
C THR A 47 5.72 11.39 -8.57
N ILE A 48 6.98 11.16 -8.95
CA ILE A 48 7.58 9.83 -8.96
C ILE A 48 7.70 9.25 -7.54
N LEU A 49 8.13 10.07 -6.56
CA LEU A 49 8.26 9.60 -5.18
C LEU A 49 6.91 9.16 -4.62
N ILE A 50 5.85 9.90 -4.91
CA ILE A 50 4.52 9.64 -4.33
C ILE A 50 3.95 8.36 -4.86
N VAL A 51 4.02 8.16 -6.17
CA VAL A 51 3.57 6.91 -6.79
C VAL A 51 4.36 5.73 -6.18
N ALA A 52 5.67 5.87 -5.99
CA ALA A 52 6.48 4.85 -5.33
C ALA A 52 6.04 4.62 -3.87
N MET A 53 5.80 5.68 -3.08
CA MET A 53 5.39 5.59 -1.67
C MET A 53 3.94 5.14 -1.47
N LEU A 54 3.06 5.34 -2.46
CA LEU A 54 1.70 4.82 -2.43
C LEU A 54 1.65 3.34 -2.81
N ILE A 55 2.41 2.93 -3.83
CA ILE A 55 2.34 1.57 -4.37
C ILE A 55 3.19 0.61 -3.55
N THR A 56 4.43 0.96 -3.21
CA THR A 56 5.42 0.04 -2.63
C THR A 56 4.98 -0.56 -1.30
N PRO A 57 4.66 0.22 -0.25
CA PRO A 57 4.22 -0.34 1.02
C PRO A 57 2.87 -1.06 0.92
N ALA A 58 1.98 -0.63 0.01
CA ALA A 58 0.72 -1.31 -0.25
C ALA A 58 0.95 -2.70 -0.89
N ALA A 59 1.86 -2.79 -1.86
CA ALA A 59 2.26 -4.03 -2.50
C ALA A 59 3.01 -4.96 -1.53
N THR A 60 3.92 -4.43 -0.71
CA THR A 60 4.60 -5.17 0.37
C THR A 60 3.60 -5.75 1.36
N ALA A 61 2.65 -4.93 1.82
CA ALA A 61 1.63 -5.35 2.77
C ALA A 61 0.66 -6.35 2.17
N TYR A 62 0.29 -6.19 0.90
CA TYR A 62 -0.54 -7.14 0.16
C TYR A 62 0.09 -8.54 0.11
N LEU A 63 1.43 -8.59 0.02
CA LEU A 63 2.18 -9.84 0.03
C LEU A 63 2.09 -10.60 1.37
N TYR A 64 1.81 -9.92 2.48
CA TYR A 64 1.70 -10.53 3.82
C TYR A 64 0.27 -10.61 4.36
N ALA A 65 -0.62 -9.70 3.98
CA ALA A 65 -1.91 -9.53 4.64
C ALA A 65 -2.99 -10.50 4.14
N ASN A 66 -3.71 -11.14 5.07
CA ASN A 66 -4.93 -11.93 4.80
C ASN A 66 -6.23 -11.12 4.99
N SER A 67 -6.15 -9.88 5.46
CA SER A 67 -7.30 -9.01 5.75
C SER A 67 -6.94 -7.55 5.54
N LEU A 68 -7.91 -6.73 5.11
CA LEU A 68 -7.75 -5.28 4.88
C LEU A 68 -7.20 -4.55 6.12
N LYS A 69 -7.59 -4.97 7.32
CA LYS A 69 -7.06 -4.42 8.59
C LYS A 69 -5.56 -4.62 8.70
N SER A 70 -5.09 -5.85 8.47
CA SER A 70 -3.65 -6.15 8.49
C SER A 70 -2.91 -5.43 7.38
N MET A 71 -3.53 -5.28 6.20
CA MET A 71 -2.92 -4.57 5.06
C MET A 71 -2.69 -3.08 5.36
N ILE A 72 -3.66 -2.40 5.96
CA ILE A 72 -3.53 -0.98 6.33
C ILE A 72 -2.46 -0.81 7.42
N PHE A 73 -2.42 -1.69 8.41
CA PHE A 73 -1.43 -1.60 9.50
C PHE A 73 0.00 -1.91 9.02
N LEU A 74 0.18 -2.97 8.22
CA LEU A 74 1.47 -3.33 7.65
C LEU A 74 1.98 -2.27 6.66
N SER A 75 1.13 -1.77 5.75
CA SER A 75 1.56 -0.75 4.79
C SER A 75 1.96 0.55 5.48
N SER A 76 1.21 1.00 6.49
CA SER A 76 1.54 2.21 7.25
C SER A 76 2.88 2.07 7.99
N THR A 77 3.12 0.92 8.64
CA THR A 77 4.37 0.66 9.37
C THR A 77 5.58 0.55 8.43
N PHE A 78 5.44 -0.15 7.30
CA PHE A 78 6.49 -0.23 6.28
C PHE A 78 6.76 1.12 5.61
N GLY A 79 5.73 1.89 5.27
CA GLY A 79 5.89 3.22 4.68
C GLY A 79 6.59 4.20 5.62
N ALA A 80 6.20 4.21 6.89
CA ALA A 80 6.82 5.06 7.91
C ALA A 80 8.30 4.69 8.13
N THR A 81 8.60 3.40 8.32
CA THR A 81 9.99 2.94 8.54
C THR A 81 10.88 3.18 7.31
N ALA A 82 10.38 2.92 6.10
CA ALA A 82 11.11 3.19 4.87
C ALA A 82 11.37 4.69 4.65
N SER A 83 10.41 5.55 4.99
CA SER A 83 10.57 7.01 4.88
C SER A 83 11.62 7.55 5.85
N VAL A 84 11.59 7.09 7.11
CA VAL A 84 12.57 7.51 8.13
C VAL A 84 13.99 7.06 7.76
N LEU A 85 14.15 5.80 7.36
CA LEU A 85 15.46 5.26 6.96
C LEU A 85 15.96 5.91 5.66
N GLY A 86 15.09 6.09 4.67
CA GLY A 86 15.45 6.73 3.41
C GLY A 86 15.84 8.20 3.57
N LEU A 87 15.21 8.92 4.49
CA LEU A 87 15.60 10.29 4.83
C LEU A 87 16.96 10.33 5.53
N PHE A 88 17.21 9.41 6.47
CA PHE A 88 18.48 9.33 7.20
C PHE A 88 19.67 9.05 6.26
N ILE A 89 19.48 8.12 5.31
CA ILE A 89 20.47 7.80 4.28
C ILE A 89 20.65 8.99 3.32
N GLY A 90 19.56 9.61 2.88
CA GLY A 90 19.62 10.79 2.01
C GLY A 90 20.41 11.95 2.63
N TYR A 91 20.28 12.14 3.94
CA TYR A 91 21.02 13.17 4.67
C TYR A 91 22.52 12.88 4.75
N SER A 92 22.92 11.61 4.92
CA SER A 92 24.35 11.23 4.98
C SER A 92 25.06 11.34 3.62
N PHE A 93 24.36 11.05 2.51
CA PHE A 93 24.96 11.03 1.17
C PHE A 93 24.78 12.33 0.37
N ASN A 94 24.12 13.35 0.93
CA ASN A 94 23.85 14.63 0.25
C ASN A 94 23.11 14.47 -1.10
N VAL A 95 22.32 13.40 -1.25
CA VAL A 95 21.54 13.09 -2.46
C VAL A 95 20.12 13.63 -2.30
N ALA A 96 19.46 13.98 -3.42
CA ALA A 96 18.06 14.39 -3.44
C ALA A 96 17.20 13.45 -2.58
N ALA A 97 16.53 14.00 -1.56
CA ALA A 97 15.80 13.21 -0.57
C ALA A 97 14.77 12.27 -1.22
N GLY A 98 14.11 12.71 -2.29
CA GLY A 98 13.16 11.89 -3.03
C GLY A 98 13.76 10.60 -3.61
N SER A 99 14.89 10.68 -4.30
CA SER A 99 15.48 9.48 -4.92
C SER A 99 16.02 8.50 -3.88
N SER A 100 16.64 8.99 -2.80
CA SER A 100 17.12 8.15 -1.69
C SER A 100 15.97 7.41 -0.98
N ILE A 101 14.83 8.07 -0.79
CA ILE A 101 13.65 7.45 -0.21
C ILE A 101 13.09 6.37 -1.12
N VAL A 102 12.98 6.61 -2.45
CA VAL A 102 12.54 5.59 -3.41
C VAL A 102 13.50 4.39 -3.41
N LEU A 103 14.81 4.62 -3.45
CA LEU A 103 15.80 3.53 -3.47
C LEU A 103 15.72 2.66 -2.21
N THR A 104 15.55 3.31 -1.05
CA THR A 104 15.43 2.62 0.24
C THR A 104 14.13 1.82 0.31
N ALA A 105 13.00 2.42 -0.09
CA ALA A 105 11.71 1.74 -0.15
C ALA A 105 11.71 0.56 -1.12
N ALA A 106 12.33 0.72 -2.30
CA ALA A 106 12.50 -0.35 -3.29
C ALA A 106 13.37 -1.49 -2.77
N SER A 107 14.45 -1.17 -2.04
CA SER A 107 15.30 -2.18 -1.39
C SER A 107 14.54 -2.95 -0.32
N PHE A 108 13.78 -2.24 0.52
CA PHE A 108 12.87 -2.87 1.49
C PHE A 108 11.81 -3.75 0.83
N PHE A 109 11.24 -3.31 -0.28
CA PHE A 109 10.30 -4.10 -1.07
C PHE A 109 10.95 -5.34 -1.66
N LEU A 110 12.14 -5.25 -2.23
CA LEU A 110 12.90 -6.39 -2.75
C LEU A 110 13.19 -7.42 -1.66
N ILE A 111 13.67 -6.96 -0.51
CA ILE A 111 13.94 -7.82 0.65
C ILE A 111 12.64 -8.47 1.13
N SER A 112 11.57 -7.70 1.28
CA SER A 112 10.28 -8.22 1.70
C SER A 112 9.67 -9.17 0.66
N PHE A 113 9.87 -8.92 -0.63
CA PHE A 113 9.43 -9.79 -1.73
C PHE A 113 10.10 -11.16 -1.68
N PHE A 114 11.41 -11.20 -1.38
CA PHE A 114 12.14 -12.45 -1.21
C PHE A 114 11.76 -13.20 0.08
N ILE A 115 11.45 -12.48 1.16
CA ILE A 115 11.08 -13.07 2.45
C ILE A 115 9.59 -13.47 2.48
N ALA A 116 8.74 -12.81 1.68
CA ALA A 116 7.29 -13.00 1.73
C ALA A 116 6.89 -14.45 1.41
N PRO A 117 6.39 -15.19 2.42
CA PRO A 117 6.11 -16.62 2.28
C PRO A 117 4.80 -16.90 1.51
N LYS A 118 4.01 -15.87 1.18
CA LYS A 118 2.61 -16.06 0.75
C LYS A 118 2.45 -16.54 -0.70
N GLN A 119 3.44 -16.30 -1.57
CA GLN A 119 3.51 -16.97 -2.86
C GLN A 119 4.10 -18.40 -2.78
N ARG A 120 4.80 -18.74 -1.69
CA ARG A 120 5.33 -20.10 -1.47
C ARG A 120 4.20 -21.10 -1.18
N TYR A 121 3.20 -20.71 -0.38
CA TYR A 121 2.11 -21.61 0.03
C TYR A 121 1.05 -21.86 -1.05
N LEU A 122 0.71 -20.87 -1.88
CA LEU A 122 -0.24 -21.07 -2.99
C LEU A 122 0.32 -21.96 -4.11
N LYS A 123 1.65 -21.94 -4.35
CA LYS A 123 2.30 -22.85 -5.29
C LYS A 123 2.35 -24.31 -4.77
N LEU A 124 2.40 -24.50 -3.46
CA LEU A 124 2.42 -25.84 -2.84
C LEU A 124 1.03 -26.49 -2.80
N LYS A 125 -0.05 -25.72 -2.57
CA LYS A 125 -1.42 -26.28 -2.57
C LYS A 125 -1.92 -26.67 -3.97
N ASN A 126 -1.58 -25.90 -5.01
CA ASN A 126 -1.99 -26.25 -6.39
C ASN A 126 -1.29 -27.49 -6.95
N LYS A 127 -0.12 -27.87 -6.41
CA LYS A 127 0.56 -29.10 -6.82
C LYS A 127 -0.09 -30.36 -6.25
N HIS A 128 -0.90 -30.22 -5.20
CA HIS A 128 -1.54 -31.34 -4.50
C HIS A 128 -2.99 -31.62 -4.97
N LEU A 129 -3.56 -30.75 -5.82
CA LEU A 129 -4.89 -30.90 -6.42
C LEU A 129 -4.84 -31.36 -7.89
N LEU A 130 -3.64 -31.54 -8.44
CA LEU A 130 -3.37 -32.05 -9.80
C LEU A 130 -2.75 -33.45 -9.77
N LYS A 131 -2.89 -34.17 -8.67
CA LYS A 131 -2.48 -35.57 -8.53
C LYS A 131 -3.66 -36.42 -8.09
#